data_AF-A0A960JK38-F1
#
_entry.id   AF-A0A960JK38-F1
#
_cell.length_a   1.000
_cell.length_b   1.000
_cell.length_c   1.000
_cell.angle_alpha   90.00
_cell.angle_beta   90.00
_cell.angle_gamma   90.00
#
_symmetry.space_group_name_H-M   'P 1'
#
loop_
_entity.id
_entity.type
_entity.pdbx_description
1 polymer ?
#
loop_
_entity_poly.entity_id
_entity_poly.type
_entity_poly.pdbx_seq_one_letter_code
_entity_poly.pdbx_strand_id
1 'polypeptide(L)'
;MPITVQANPANLTWANFRVVPNKILDPADGTLQDSFTKFDYQMPDRPARRIDGKLAFADPLTITITPDAQVWSGVAQTAALLSHEQFHYDIGIVTARAFARELSRLRKDTEGELVLALRAAENLHFITRTGLLQKRYDLDTRHGTQAHYQKIWKDRMTVCLADPNATQIGGFWL
;
A
#
# COMPACT_ATOMS: atom_id res chain seq x y z
N MET A 1 -8.06 -0.06 -21.92
CA MET A 1 -8.71 -0.44 -20.64
C MET A 1 -7.78 -0.03 -19.52
N PRO A 2 -8.23 0.59 -18.42
CA PRO A 2 -7.34 1.24 -17.46
C PRO A 2 -6.39 0.26 -16.78
N ILE A 3 -5.27 0.78 -16.28
CA ILE A 3 -4.40 0.06 -15.36
C ILE A 3 -5.17 -0.11 -14.04
N THR A 4 -5.28 -1.34 -13.55
CA THR A 4 -6.03 -1.69 -12.34
C THR A 4 -5.13 -2.21 -11.23
N VAL A 5 -5.69 -2.36 -10.04
CA VAL A 5 -5.00 -2.91 -8.87
C VAL A 5 -5.78 -4.10 -8.35
N GLN A 6 -5.06 -5.15 -7.96
CA GLN A 6 -5.59 -6.32 -7.29
C GLN A 6 -4.79 -6.60 -6.01
N ALA A 7 -5.47 -6.76 -4.89
CA ALA A 7 -4.86 -7.26 -3.66
C ALA A 7 -4.85 -8.79 -3.65
N ASN A 8 -3.76 -9.39 -3.18
CA ASN A 8 -3.64 -10.83 -3.03
C ASN A 8 -2.86 -11.19 -1.74
N PRO A 9 -3.54 -11.60 -0.65
CA PRO A 9 -5.00 -11.75 -0.51
C PRO A 9 -5.71 -10.40 -0.38
N ALA A 10 -7.05 -10.40 -0.43
CA ALA A 10 -7.83 -9.19 -0.12
C ALA A 10 -7.84 -8.84 1.38
N ASN A 11 -7.85 -9.87 2.24
CA ASN A 11 -7.77 -9.71 3.69
C ASN A 11 -6.67 -10.61 4.24
N LEU A 12 -5.91 -10.09 5.20
CA LEU A 12 -4.91 -10.82 5.94
C LEU A 12 -5.56 -11.81 6.90
N THR A 13 -4.89 -12.92 7.06
CA THR A 13 -5.09 -13.92 8.10
C THR A 13 -3.73 -14.23 8.70
N TRP A 14 -3.69 -14.86 9.86
CA TRP A 14 -2.41 -15.26 10.47
C TRP A 14 -1.59 -16.23 9.60
N ALA A 15 -2.21 -16.93 8.65
CA ALA A 15 -1.50 -17.76 7.68
C ALA A 15 -0.64 -16.93 6.70
N ASN A 16 -0.87 -15.62 6.59
CA ASN A 16 -0.07 -14.73 5.76
C ASN A 16 1.21 -14.23 6.46
N PHE A 17 1.37 -14.50 7.76
CA PHE A 17 2.48 -13.99 8.56
C PHE A 17 3.58 -15.03 8.70
N ARG A 18 4.82 -14.64 8.43
CA ARG A 18 5.99 -15.42 8.80
C ARG A 18 6.23 -15.28 10.30
N VAL A 19 6.15 -16.39 11.04
CA VAL A 19 6.47 -16.41 12.47
C VAL A 19 7.98 -16.27 12.67
N VAL A 20 8.39 -15.35 13.53
CA VAL A 20 9.80 -15.06 13.85
C VAL A 20 10.09 -15.22 15.34
N PRO A 21 11.32 -15.62 15.72
CA PRO A 21 11.63 -15.95 17.13
C PRO A 21 11.70 -14.73 18.05
N ASN A 22 12.06 -13.55 17.51
CA ASN A 22 12.24 -12.32 18.27
C ASN A 22 11.22 -11.25 17.85
N LYS A 23 11.03 -10.23 18.68
CA LYS A 23 10.29 -9.03 18.29
C LYS A 23 10.93 -8.39 17.05
N ILE A 24 10.08 -7.81 16.20
CA ILE A 24 10.51 -7.19 14.95
C ILE A 24 10.97 -5.76 15.23
N LEU A 25 12.13 -5.37 14.73
CA LEU A 25 12.58 -3.98 14.78
C LEU A 25 11.93 -3.22 13.64
N ASP A 26 11.11 -2.21 13.93
CA ASP A 26 10.55 -1.33 12.92
C ASP A 26 11.67 -0.48 12.31
N PRO A 27 11.94 -0.58 10.99
CA PRO A 27 12.99 0.20 10.36
C PRO A 27 12.71 1.72 10.33
N ALA A 28 11.46 2.16 10.53
CA ALA A 28 11.08 3.55 10.47
C ALA A 28 11.43 4.34 11.74
N ASP A 29 11.38 3.71 12.91
CA ASP A 29 11.60 4.38 14.20
C ASP A 29 12.44 3.58 15.22
N GLY A 30 12.84 2.35 14.90
CA GLY A 30 13.66 1.49 15.75
C GLY A 30 12.91 0.89 16.95
N THR A 31 11.58 0.94 16.97
CA THR A 31 10.78 0.32 18.02
C THR A 31 10.65 -1.19 17.83
N LEU A 32 10.46 -1.92 18.93
CA LEU A 32 10.21 -3.37 18.89
C LEU A 32 8.71 -3.65 18.80
N GLN A 33 8.30 -4.25 17.70
CA GLN A 33 6.92 -4.57 17.36
C GLN A 33 6.62 -6.06 17.54
N ASP A 34 5.38 -6.35 17.94
CA ASP A 34 4.87 -7.71 18.08
C ASP A 34 4.50 -8.34 16.73
N SER A 35 4.03 -7.51 15.80
CA SER A 35 3.82 -7.83 14.39
C SER A 35 4.23 -6.65 13.52
N PHE A 36 4.54 -6.93 12.26
CA PHE A 36 4.92 -5.90 11.30
C PHE A 36 4.49 -6.32 9.90
N THR A 37 3.79 -5.44 9.20
CA THR A 37 3.31 -5.67 7.83
C THR A 37 3.76 -4.54 6.93
N LYS A 38 4.48 -4.91 5.87
CA LYS A 38 4.64 -4.07 4.68
C LYS A 38 3.93 -4.76 3.51
N PHE A 39 3.92 -4.10 2.36
CA PHE A 39 3.46 -4.68 1.11
C PHE A 39 4.57 -4.66 0.06
N ASP A 40 4.51 -5.64 -0.83
CA ASP A 40 5.20 -5.64 -2.10
C ASP A 40 4.17 -5.39 -3.21
N TYR A 41 4.65 -4.97 -4.38
CA TYR A 41 3.83 -4.86 -5.56
C TYR A 41 4.51 -5.50 -6.77
N GLN A 42 3.70 -6.01 -7.68
CA GLN A 42 4.14 -6.53 -8.96
C GLN A 42 3.38 -5.82 -10.09
N MET A 43 4.14 -5.16 -10.96
CA MET A 43 3.64 -4.66 -12.24
C MET A 43 4.17 -5.58 -13.35
N PRO A 44 3.31 -6.22 -14.16
CA PRO A 44 3.77 -7.02 -15.28
C PRO A 44 4.63 -6.20 -16.25
N ASP A 45 5.79 -6.71 -16.60
CA ASP A 45 6.62 -6.10 -17.65
C ASP A 45 5.92 -6.27 -19.00
N ARG A 46 5.56 -5.15 -19.61
CA ARG A 46 4.88 -5.09 -20.90
C ARG A 46 5.44 -3.93 -21.71
N PRO A 47 5.61 -4.10 -23.03
CA PRO A 47 6.11 -3.03 -23.87
C PRO A 47 5.21 -1.80 -23.80
N ALA A 48 5.82 -0.62 -23.80
CA ALA A 48 5.09 0.63 -23.91
C ALA A 48 4.27 0.66 -25.22
N ARG A 49 3.15 1.37 -25.19
CA ARG A 49 2.29 1.57 -26.35
C ARG A 49 2.34 3.03 -26.81
N ARG A 50 1.96 3.28 -28.06
CA ARG A 50 1.80 4.64 -28.59
C ARG A 50 0.33 5.07 -28.59
N ILE A 51 0.09 6.28 -28.12
CA ILE A 51 -1.22 6.95 -28.11
C ILE A 51 -0.99 8.39 -28.49
N ASP A 52 -1.65 8.86 -29.56
CA ASP A 52 -1.52 10.23 -30.07
C ASP A 52 -0.05 10.65 -30.28
N GLY A 53 0.75 9.73 -30.83
CA GLY A 53 2.19 9.92 -31.08
C GLY A 53 3.10 9.74 -29.86
N LYS A 54 2.56 9.71 -28.64
CA LYS A 54 3.31 9.60 -27.38
C LYS A 54 3.37 8.18 -26.84
N LEU A 55 4.44 7.84 -26.14
CA LEU A 55 4.57 6.61 -25.39
C LEU A 55 3.76 6.65 -24.10
N ALA A 56 3.12 5.53 -23.78
CA ALA A 56 2.28 5.31 -22.61
C ALA A 56 2.50 3.90 -22.06
N PHE A 57 2.19 3.69 -20.79
CA PHE A 57 2.18 2.33 -20.21
C PHE A 57 1.14 1.45 -20.90
N ALA A 58 1.44 0.15 -20.95
CA ALA A 58 0.55 -0.86 -21.47
C ALA A 58 -0.78 -0.86 -20.73
N ASP A 59 -1.88 -0.98 -21.47
CA ASP A 59 -3.22 -1.08 -20.94
C ASP A 59 -4.01 -2.12 -21.79
N PRO A 60 -4.85 -2.99 -21.20
CA PRO A 60 -4.99 -3.23 -19.75
C PRO A 60 -3.72 -3.80 -19.12
N LEU A 61 -3.52 -3.47 -17.85
CA LEU A 61 -2.49 -4.01 -16.97
C LEU A 61 -3.04 -4.06 -15.54
N THR A 62 -2.66 -5.06 -14.76
CA THR A 62 -3.06 -5.18 -13.36
C THR A 62 -1.82 -5.20 -12.48
N ILE A 63 -1.77 -4.27 -11.52
CA ILE A 63 -0.75 -4.22 -10.48
C ILE A 63 -1.25 -5.08 -9.31
N THR A 64 -0.45 -6.05 -8.90
CA THR A 64 -0.78 -6.93 -7.77
C THR A 64 -0.09 -6.44 -6.51
N ILE A 65 -0.82 -6.35 -5.40
CA ILE A 65 -0.28 -5.99 -4.07
C ILE A 65 -0.28 -7.24 -3.19
N THR A 66 0.85 -7.57 -2.59
CA THR A 66 1.02 -8.76 -1.73
C THR A 66 1.61 -8.36 -0.38
N PRO A 67 1.20 -9.00 0.73
CA PRO A 67 1.79 -8.68 2.03
C PRO A 67 3.17 -9.33 2.20
N ASP A 68 4.09 -8.63 2.86
CA ASP A 68 5.23 -9.21 3.57
C ASP A 68 5.05 -8.90 5.04
N ALA A 69 4.55 -9.91 5.77
CA ALA A 69 4.07 -9.77 7.12
C ALA A 69 4.82 -10.72 8.06
N GLN A 70 5.15 -10.25 9.25
CA GLN A 70 5.88 -10.98 10.27
C GLN A 70 5.19 -10.86 11.62
N VAL A 71 5.24 -11.94 12.41
CA VAL A 71 4.69 -11.96 13.77
C VAL A 71 5.66 -12.64 14.72
N TRP A 72 5.89 -12.03 15.88
CA TRP A 72 6.73 -12.60 16.91
C TRP A 72 6.06 -13.84 17.53
N SER A 73 6.80 -14.93 17.66
CA SER A 73 6.31 -16.19 18.25
C SER A 73 5.78 -16.05 19.69
N GLY A 74 6.21 -15.02 20.42
CA GLY A 74 5.80 -14.78 21.81
C GLY A 74 4.54 -13.93 21.99
N VAL A 75 3.93 -13.39 20.91
CA VAL A 75 2.71 -12.59 21.02
C VAL A 75 1.45 -13.42 20.78
N ALA A 76 0.37 -13.08 21.49
CA ALA A 76 -0.96 -13.59 21.20
C ALA A 76 -1.49 -13.02 19.86
N GLN A 77 -1.87 -13.92 18.96
CA GLN A 77 -2.45 -13.60 17.65
C GLN A 77 -3.92 -13.16 17.75
N THR A 78 -4.16 -11.95 18.27
CA THR A 78 -5.50 -11.42 18.52
C THR A 78 -6.14 -10.77 17.29
N ALA A 79 -7.48 -10.72 17.23
CA ALA A 79 -8.19 -10.00 16.17
C ALA A 79 -7.85 -8.50 16.12
N ALA A 80 -7.54 -7.89 17.26
CA ALA A 80 -7.11 -6.49 17.32
C ALA A 80 -5.76 -6.28 16.64
N LEU A 81 -4.79 -7.15 16.92
CA LEU A 81 -3.47 -7.10 16.29
C LEU A 81 -3.57 -7.34 14.77
N LEU A 82 -4.32 -8.37 14.34
CA LEU A 82 -4.55 -8.62 12.92
C LEU A 82 -5.23 -7.43 12.22
N SER A 83 -6.20 -6.79 12.90
CA SER A 83 -6.87 -5.60 12.37
C SER A 83 -5.94 -4.40 12.27
N HIS A 84 -4.93 -4.29 13.13
CA HIS A 84 -3.92 -3.23 13.05
C HIS A 84 -3.02 -3.43 11.81
N GLU A 85 -2.55 -4.65 11.61
CA GLU A 85 -1.72 -5.04 10.47
C GLU A 85 -2.47 -4.96 9.13
N GLN A 86 -3.77 -5.31 9.11
CA GLN A 86 -4.61 -5.16 7.94
C GLN A 86 -4.63 -3.71 7.45
N PHE A 87 -4.68 -2.74 8.37
CA PHE A 87 -4.70 -1.33 7.98
C PHE A 87 -3.41 -0.91 7.26
N HIS A 88 -2.25 -1.38 7.73
CA HIS A 88 -0.96 -1.15 7.05
C HIS A 88 -0.93 -1.75 5.65
N TYR A 89 -1.48 -2.95 5.48
CA TYR A 89 -1.62 -3.56 4.16
C TYR A 89 -2.60 -2.79 3.25
N ASP A 90 -3.73 -2.33 3.79
CA ASP A 90 -4.73 -1.56 3.06
C ASP A 90 -4.16 -0.23 2.54
N ILE A 91 -3.24 0.42 3.27
CA ILE A 91 -2.52 1.60 2.78
C ILE A 91 -1.87 1.30 1.42
N GLY A 92 -1.18 0.16 1.30
CA GLY A 92 -0.56 -0.26 0.05
C GLY A 92 -1.55 -0.43 -1.11
N ILE A 93 -2.73 -0.95 -0.81
CA ILE A 93 -3.80 -1.13 -1.81
C ILE A 93 -4.28 0.23 -2.32
N VAL A 94 -4.58 1.17 -1.41
CA VAL A 94 -5.16 2.46 -1.81
C VAL A 94 -4.15 3.39 -2.47
N THR A 95 -2.87 3.37 -2.06
CA THR A 95 -1.80 4.12 -2.74
C THR A 95 -1.47 3.50 -4.09
N ALA A 96 -1.54 2.17 -4.23
CA ALA A 96 -1.43 1.52 -5.53
C ALA A 96 -2.54 1.93 -6.50
N ARG A 97 -3.78 2.14 -6.02
CA ARG A 97 -4.88 2.65 -6.88
C ARG A 97 -4.55 4.05 -7.42
N ALA A 98 -3.99 4.91 -6.58
CA ALA A 98 -3.54 6.24 -7.00
C ALA A 98 -2.40 6.16 -8.01
N PHE A 99 -1.41 5.31 -7.76
CA PHE A 99 -0.32 5.00 -8.68
C PHE A 99 -0.83 4.52 -10.04
N ALA A 100 -1.72 3.52 -10.07
CA ALA A 100 -2.32 2.99 -11.31
C ALA A 100 -3.03 4.08 -12.13
N ARG A 101 -3.78 4.98 -11.47
CA ARG A 101 -4.43 6.11 -12.14
C ARG A 101 -3.43 7.10 -12.71
N GLU A 102 -2.32 7.34 -12.02
CA GLU A 102 -1.24 8.20 -12.54
C GLU A 102 -0.59 7.59 -13.77
N LEU A 103 -0.18 6.31 -13.70
CA LEU A 103 0.39 5.60 -14.83
C LEU A 103 -0.54 5.58 -16.05
N SER A 104 -1.85 5.41 -15.83
CA SER A 104 -2.85 5.42 -16.90
C SER A 104 -2.88 6.74 -17.68
N ARG A 105 -2.53 7.86 -17.03
CA ARG A 105 -2.53 9.22 -17.60
C ARG A 105 -1.18 9.63 -18.20
N LEU A 106 -0.08 8.98 -17.83
CA LEU A 106 1.25 9.36 -18.29
C LEU A 106 1.40 9.19 -19.81
N ARG A 107 1.92 10.24 -20.46
CA ARG A 107 2.28 10.29 -21.87
C ARG A 107 3.64 10.96 -22.01
N LYS A 108 4.60 10.34 -22.68
CA LYS A 108 5.97 10.84 -22.84
C LYS A 108 6.47 10.65 -24.27
N ASP A 109 7.48 11.39 -24.68
CA ASP A 109 7.97 11.34 -26.05
C ASP A 109 9.00 10.22 -26.24
N THR A 110 9.71 9.87 -25.16
CA THR A 110 10.74 8.82 -25.15
C THR A 110 10.51 7.78 -24.04
N GLU A 111 11.09 6.60 -24.21
CA GLU A 111 11.07 5.54 -23.18
C GLU A 111 11.80 5.98 -21.91
N GLY A 112 12.92 6.71 -22.05
CA GLY A 112 13.67 7.23 -20.90
C GLY A 112 12.84 8.15 -20.02
N GLU A 113 12.07 9.07 -20.62
CA GLU A 113 11.14 9.93 -19.88
C GLU A 113 10.00 9.15 -19.24
N LEU A 114 9.51 8.09 -19.89
CA LEU A 114 8.46 7.23 -19.36
C LEU A 114 8.96 6.47 -18.11
N VAL A 115 10.19 5.95 -18.16
CA VAL A 115 10.87 5.30 -17.01
C VAL A 115 11.12 6.28 -15.87
N LEU A 116 11.54 7.51 -16.16
CA LEU A 116 11.70 8.53 -15.13
C LEU A 116 10.36 8.88 -14.47
N ALA A 117 9.28 8.98 -15.25
CA ALA A 117 7.95 9.22 -14.73
C ALA A 117 7.42 8.05 -13.89
N LEU A 118 7.72 6.80 -14.27
CA LEU A 118 7.43 5.61 -13.45
C LEU A 118 8.07 5.74 -12.07
N ARG A 119 9.38 5.98 -12.02
CA ARG A 119 10.14 6.09 -10.76
C ARG A 119 9.65 7.24 -9.89
N ALA A 120 9.28 8.37 -10.51
CA ALA A 120 8.71 9.51 -9.80
C ALA A 120 7.35 9.15 -9.17
N ALA A 121 6.49 8.45 -9.91
CA ALA A 121 5.21 7.98 -9.40
C ALA A 121 5.39 6.93 -8.29
N GLU A 122 6.29 5.95 -8.46
CA GLU A 122 6.62 4.97 -7.42
C GLU A 122 7.08 5.65 -6.13
N ASN A 123 8.01 6.60 -6.22
CA ASN A 123 8.51 7.35 -5.07
C ASN A 123 7.41 8.20 -4.39
N LEU A 124 6.51 8.79 -5.18
CA LEU A 124 5.39 9.55 -4.61
C LEU A 124 4.43 8.64 -3.84
N HIS A 125 3.96 7.57 -4.46
CA HIS A 125 2.86 6.75 -3.92
C HIS A 125 3.34 5.72 -2.89
N PHE A 126 4.40 4.98 -3.20
CA PHE A 126 4.86 3.87 -2.36
C PHE A 126 5.90 4.26 -1.30
N ILE A 127 6.57 5.39 -1.44
CA ILE A 127 7.51 5.87 -0.42
C ILE A 127 6.88 7.04 0.34
N THR A 128 6.57 8.13 -0.36
CA THR A 128 6.19 9.38 0.31
C THR A 128 4.80 9.29 0.96
N ARG A 129 3.76 8.96 0.20
CA ARG A 129 2.37 8.95 0.70
C ARG A 129 2.10 7.78 1.63
N THR A 130 2.55 6.59 1.23
CA THR A 130 2.50 5.39 2.07
C THR A 130 3.19 5.64 3.43
N GLY A 131 4.42 6.14 3.43
CA GLY A 131 5.16 6.42 4.66
C GLY A 131 4.48 7.46 5.56
N LEU A 132 3.91 8.52 4.97
CA LEU A 132 3.14 9.52 5.72
C LEU A 132 1.89 8.92 6.38
N LEU A 133 1.15 8.08 5.66
CA LEU A 133 -0.07 7.44 6.15
C LEU A 133 0.22 6.43 7.27
N GLN A 134 1.20 5.54 7.06
CA GLN A 134 1.59 4.53 8.05
C GLN A 134 2.05 5.22 9.35
N LYS A 135 2.99 6.17 9.23
CA LYS A 135 3.51 6.91 10.39
C LYS A 135 2.41 7.67 11.13
N ARG A 136 1.48 8.29 10.40
CA ARG A 136 0.37 9.01 11.03
C ARG A 136 -0.55 8.06 11.78
N TYR A 137 -0.89 6.93 11.18
CA TYR A 137 -1.73 5.90 11.79
C TYR A 137 -1.09 5.32 13.05
N ASP A 138 0.19 4.96 13.02
CA ASP A 138 0.90 4.45 14.19
C ASP A 138 0.96 5.48 15.32
N LEU A 139 1.21 6.76 15.00
CA LEU A 139 1.21 7.83 15.97
C LEU A 139 -0.16 8.04 16.63
N ASP A 140 -1.23 8.12 15.82
CA ASP A 140 -2.59 8.35 16.32
C ASP A 140 -3.08 7.15 17.15
N THR A 141 -2.73 5.92 16.73
CA THR A 141 -3.17 4.69 17.39
C THR A 141 -2.23 4.21 18.49
N ARG A 142 -1.08 4.88 18.69
CA ARG A 142 0.03 4.42 19.53
C ARG A 142 0.38 2.95 19.22
N HIS A 143 0.74 2.69 17.97
CA HIS A 143 1.03 1.35 17.44
C HIS A 143 -0.07 0.33 17.79
N GLY A 144 -1.33 0.70 17.52
CA GLY A 144 -2.45 -0.23 17.73
C GLY A 144 -2.88 -0.43 19.19
N THR A 145 -2.42 0.38 20.15
CA THR A 145 -2.89 0.30 21.55
C THR A 145 -4.11 1.18 21.86
N GLN A 146 -4.42 2.17 21.01
CA GLN A 146 -5.57 3.07 21.18
C GLN A 146 -6.74 2.69 20.26
N ALA A 147 -7.68 1.91 20.79
CA ALA A 147 -8.83 1.39 20.04
C ALA A 147 -9.74 2.47 19.44
N HIS A 148 -9.91 3.61 20.14
CA HIS A 148 -10.71 4.74 19.65
C HIS A 148 -10.20 5.27 18.29
N TYR A 149 -8.91 5.56 18.20
CA TYR A 149 -8.31 6.09 16.97
C TYR A 149 -8.21 5.03 15.87
N GLN A 150 -7.99 3.76 16.22
CA GLN A 150 -8.06 2.67 15.24
C GLN A 150 -9.43 2.62 14.58
N LYS A 151 -10.51 2.77 15.36
CA LYS A 151 -11.85 2.76 14.78
C LYS A 151 -12.03 3.90 13.77
N ILE A 152 -11.62 5.11 14.11
CA ILE A 152 -11.73 6.28 13.21
C ILE A 152 -11.00 6.03 11.89
N TRP A 153 -9.76 5.52 11.97
CA TRP A 153 -8.97 5.20 10.78
C TRP A 153 -9.59 4.09 9.94
N LYS A 154 -10.10 3.02 10.57
CA LYS A 154 -10.76 1.92 9.88
C LYS A 154 -12.07 2.33 9.20
N ASP A 155 -12.86 3.19 9.83
CA ASP A 155 -14.08 3.71 9.21
C ASP A 155 -13.73 4.50 7.93
N ARG A 156 -12.66 5.32 7.98
CA ARG A 156 -12.14 6.05 6.81
C ARG A 156 -11.60 5.12 5.73
N MET A 157 -10.85 4.09 6.11
CA MET A 157 -10.30 3.11 5.17
C MET A 157 -11.41 2.31 4.49
N THR A 158 -12.46 1.95 5.22
CA THR A 158 -13.63 1.25 4.67
C THR A 158 -14.28 2.06 3.55
N VAL A 159 -14.51 3.36 3.77
CA VAL A 159 -15.05 4.27 2.75
C VAL A 159 -14.10 4.38 1.56
N CYS A 160 -12.80 4.51 1.82
CA CYS A 160 -11.78 4.59 0.78
C CYS A 160 -11.68 3.31 -0.08
N LEU A 161 -11.74 2.13 0.55
CA LEU A 161 -11.68 0.85 -0.16
C LEU A 161 -12.92 0.59 -1.01
N ALA A 162 -14.09 1.06 -0.56
CA ALA A 162 -15.35 0.96 -1.28
C ALA A 162 -15.40 1.86 -2.54
N ASP A 163 -14.65 2.97 -2.56
CA ASP A 163 -14.52 3.84 -3.73
C ASP A 163 -13.20 3.57 -4.49
N PRO A 164 -13.21 2.88 -5.64
CA PRO A 164 -12.00 2.64 -6.43
C PRO A 164 -11.34 3.93 -6.95
N ASN A 165 -12.07 5.06 -6.96
CA ASN A 165 -11.60 6.36 -7.41
C ASN A 165 -11.20 7.29 -6.26
N ALA A 166 -11.24 6.84 -5.01
CA ALA A 166 -10.83 7.63 -3.87
C ALA A 166 -9.41 8.20 -4.08
N THR A 167 -9.27 9.52 -3.90
CA THR A 167 -8.01 10.26 -4.01
C THR A 167 -7.47 10.68 -2.66
N GLN A 168 -8.21 10.43 -1.58
CA GLN A 168 -7.83 10.82 -0.23
C GLN A 168 -8.40 9.86 0.82
N ILE A 169 -7.74 9.82 1.98
CA ILE A 169 -8.23 9.18 3.19
C ILE A 169 -8.01 10.13 4.37
N GLY A 170 -9.10 10.53 5.05
CA GLY A 170 -9.00 11.39 6.23
C GLY A 170 -8.28 12.73 6.00
N GLY A 171 -8.35 13.30 4.79
CA GLY A 171 -7.68 14.53 4.39
C GLY A 171 -6.24 14.35 3.88
N PHE A 172 -5.72 13.12 3.85
CA PHE A 172 -4.42 12.80 3.27
C PHE A 172 -4.57 12.36 1.81
N TRP A 173 -3.76 12.91 0.92
CA TRP A 173 -3.74 12.51 -0.49
C TRP A 173 -3.17 11.11 -0.66
N LEU A 174 -3.89 10.30 -1.44
CA LEU A 174 -3.48 8.99 -1.94
C LEU A 174 -2.71 9.14 -3.23
#